data_AF-A0A535X2G8-F1
#
_entry.id   AF-A0A535X2G8-F1
#
_cell.length_a   1.000
_cell.length_b   1.000
_cell.length_c   1.000
_cell.angle_alpha   90.00
_cell.angle_beta   90.00
_cell.angle_gamma   90.00
#
_symmetry.space_group_name_H-M   'P 1'
#
loop_
_entity.id
_entity.type
_entity.pdbx_description
1 polymer ?
#
loop_
_entity_poly.entity_id
_entity_poly.type
_entity_poly.pdbx_seq_one_letter_code
_entity_poly.pdbx_strand_id
1 'polypeptide(L)'
;MSSLLIFCRDCGKQVPSSQTRNGLCLDCQVRHSVAELRDEHARLWRKRERYRSQNANVEQIGRQIARVEDRMGQRIKELVSNEREAADHLRRELESARGQRYTIKGV
;
A
#
# COMPACT_ATOMS: atom_id res chain seq x y z
N MET A 1 10.82 -32.64 1.66
CA MET A 1 11.77 -31.58 2.06
C MET A 1 11.05 -30.64 3.02
N SER A 2 11.42 -30.62 4.29
CA SER A 2 10.82 -29.71 5.28
C SER A 2 11.38 -28.30 5.07
N SER A 3 10.53 -27.34 4.74
CA SER A 3 10.93 -25.93 4.70
C SER A 3 11.06 -25.40 6.12
N LEU A 4 12.20 -24.78 6.45
CA LEU A 4 12.36 -24.08 7.72
C LEU A 4 11.32 -22.95 7.77
N LEU A 5 10.46 -22.98 8.78
CA LEU A 5 9.47 -21.95 9.01
C LEU A 5 10.05 -20.84 9.90
N ILE A 6 9.84 -19.58 9.51
CA ILE A 6 10.29 -18.40 10.25
C ILE A 6 9.08 -17.51 10.53
N PHE A 7 9.08 -16.84 11.69
CA PHE A 7 8.09 -15.83 12.02
C PHE A 7 8.43 -14.49 11.37
N CYS A 8 7.45 -13.89 10.70
CA CYS A 8 7.54 -12.51 10.24
C CYS A 8 7.72 -11.57 11.44
N ARG A 9 8.74 -10.71 11.41
CA ARG A 9 9.03 -9.76 12.50
C ARG A 9 7.96 -8.70 12.71
N ASP A 10 7.14 -8.44 11.69
CA ASP A 10 6.13 -7.39 11.71
C ASP A 10 4.74 -7.95 12.09
N CYS A 11 4.25 -8.97 11.39
CA CYS A 11 2.91 -9.52 11.62
C CYS A 11 2.87 -10.82 12.44
N GLY A 12 4.02 -11.40 12.79
CA GLY A 12 4.09 -12.67 13.54
C GLY A 12 3.62 -13.90 12.77
N LYS A 13 3.25 -13.78 11.49
CA LYS A 13 2.83 -14.92 10.66
C LYS A 13 4.01 -15.86 10.43
N GLN A 14 3.78 -17.15 10.59
CA GLN A 14 4.76 -18.18 10.27
C GLN A 14 4.75 -18.46 8.76
N VAL A 15 5.90 -18.34 8.11
CA VAL A 15 6.06 -18.50 6.65
C VAL A 15 7.34 -19.30 6.33
N PRO A 16 7.42 -19.98 5.17
CA PRO A 16 8.65 -20.60 4.72
C PRO A 16 9.79 -19.58 4.62
N SER A 17 10.98 -19.95 5.10
CA SER A 17 12.19 -19.11 5.03
C SER A 17 12.49 -18.58 3.62
N SER A 18 12.23 -19.38 2.58
CA SER A 18 12.37 -18.97 1.17
C SER A 18 11.43 -17.84 0.75
N GLN A 19 10.33 -17.62 1.48
CA GLN A 19 9.36 -16.55 1.25
C GLN A 19 9.57 -15.35 2.19
N THR A 20 10.65 -15.36 2.97
CA THR A 20 11.03 -14.24 3.83
C THR A 20 12.19 -13.46 3.22
N ARG A 21 12.13 -12.13 3.34
CA ARG A 21 13.25 -11.24 3.03
C ARG A 21 13.40 -10.24 4.16
N ASN A 22 14.62 -10.08 4.68
CA ASN A 22 14.91 -9.23 5.85
C ASN A 22 14.04 -9.55 7.08
N GLY A 23 13.59 -10.81 7.23
CA GLY A 23 12.69 -11.23 8.31
C GLY A 23 11.22 -10.82 8.14
N LEU A 24 10.80 -10.38 6.96
CA LEU A 24 9.42 -10.01 6.65
C LEU A 24 8.80 -10.99 5.65
N CYS A 25 7.53 -11.35 5.87
CA CYS A 25 6.73 -12.03 4.86
C CYS A 25 6.41 -11.09 3.69
N LEU A 26 5.99 -11.64 2.54
CA LEU A 26 5.68 -10.85 1.36
C LEU A 26 4.64 -9.76 1.62
N ASP A 27 3.57 -10.07 2.38
CA ASP A 27 2.54 -9.09 2.77
C ASP A 27 3.15 -7.87 3.45
N CYS A 28 4.05 -8.09 4.43
CA CYS A 28 4.72 -7.01 5.15
C CYS A 28 5.75 -6.30 4.26
N GLN A 29 6.49 -7.00 3.42
CA GLN A 29 7.41 -6.37 2.46
C GLN A 29 6.68 -5.39 1.53
N VAL A 30 5.53 -5.80 1.00
CA VAL A 30 4.67 -4.94 0.19
C VAL A 30 4.17 -3.76 1.01
N ARG A 31 3.58 -4.00 2.19
CA ARG A 31 3.04 -2.94 3.06
C ARG A 31 4.09 -1.87 3.39
N HIS A 32 5.30 -2.30 3.72
CA HIS A 32 6.42 -1.40 4.03
C HIS A 32 6.88 -0.62 2.79
N SER A 33 6.97 -1.27 1.63
CA SER A 33 7.46 -0.62 0.41
C SER A 33 6.53 0.45 -0.16
N VAL A 34 5.22 0.35 0.11
CA VAL A 34 4.21 1.34 -0.34
C VAL A 34 3.73 2.27 0.77
N ALA A 35 4.30 2.22 1.98
CA ALA A 35 3.82 2.98 3.13
C ALA A 35 3.76 4.50 2.86
N GLU A 36 4.81 5.07 2.29
CA GLU A 36 4.85 6.51 1.96
C GLU A 36 3.84 6.90 0.88
N LEU A 37 3.67 6.04 -0.13
CA LEU A 37 2.70 6.24 -1.21
C LEU A 37 1.26 6.16 -0.68
N ARG A 38 0.98 5.27 0.27
CA ARG A 38 -0.31 5.20 0.96
C ARG A 38 -0.62 6.46 1.75
N ASP A 39 0.36 6.96 2.50
CA ASP A 39 0.21 8.21 3.25
C ASP A 39 -0.02 9.39 2.29
N GLU A 40 0.68 9.43 1.15
CA GLU A 40 0.45 10.41 0.09
C GLU A 40 -0.96 10.30 -0.51
N HIS A 41 -1.41 9.09 -0.84
CA HIS A 41 -2.76 8.82 -1.35
C HIS A 41 -3.83 9.31 -0.37
N ALA A 42 -3.72 8.98 0.91
CA ALA A 42 -4.65 9.42 1.94
C ALA A 42 -4.64 10.96 2.10
N ARG A 43 -3.48 11.61 2.02
CA ARG A 43 -3.37 13.09 2.03
C ARG A 43 -4.07 13.73 0.83
N LEU A 44 -3.84 13.22 -0.38
CA LEU A 44 -4.45 13.75 -1.60
C LEU A 44 -5.96 13.58 -1.60
N TRP A 45 -6.48 12.47 -1.08
CA TRP A 45 -7.91 12.27 -0.93
C TRP A 45 -8.55 13.22 0.07
N ARG A 46 -7.92 13.44 1.23
CA ARG A 46 -8.39 14.46 2.18
C ARG A 46 -8.35 15.86 1.57
N LYS A 47 -7.32 16.18 0.79
CA LYS A 47 -7.23 17.44 0.03
C LYS A 47 -8.37 17.56 -0.98
N ARG A 48 -8.62 16.51 -1.77
CA ARG A 48 -9.71 16.45 -2.75
C ARG A 48 -11.06 16.72 -2.11
N GLU A 49 -11.32 16.09 -0.96
CA GLU A 49 -12.59 16.26 -0.24
C GLU A 49 -12.77 17.69 0.26
N ARG A 50 -11.73 18.30 0.87
CA ARG A 50 -11.77 19.71 1.28
C ARG A 50 -12.00 20.68 0.11
N TYR A 51 -11.47 20.36 -1.07
CA TYR A 51 -11.55 21.22 -2.25
C TYR A 51 -12.87 21.05 -3.00
N ARG A 52 -13.56 19.93 -2.80
CA ARG A 52 -14.87 19.65 -3.40
C ARG A 52 -15.93 20.67 -2.97
N SER A 53 -15.90 21.12 -1.72
CA SER A 53 -16.83 22.15 -1.21
C SER A 53 -16.46 23.58 -1.63
N GLN A 54 -15.29 23.80 -2.24
CA GLN A 54 -14.76 25.13 -2.57
C GLN A 54 -14.71 25.40 -4.08
N ASN A 55 -15.28 24.51 -4.92
CA ASN A 55 -15.23 24.59 -6.39
C ASN A 55 -13.80 24.73 -6.97
N ALA A 56 -12.80 24.27 -6.22
CA ALA A 56 -11.39 24.35 -6.58
C ALA A 56 -10.97 23.14 -7.45
N ASN A 57 -9.73 23.11 -7.95
CA ASN A 57 -9.23 22.19 -8.99
C ASN A 57 -9.17 20.70 -8.56
N VAL A 58 -10.34 20.07 -8.40
CA VAL A 58 -10.54 18.67 -8.00
C VAL A 58 -9.98 17.71 -9.05
N GLU A 59 -10.04 18.06 -10.33
CA GLU A 59 -9.52 17.22 -11.42
C GLU A 59 -8.01 17.06 -11.35
N GLN A 60 -7.27 18.15 -11.09
CA GLN A 60 -5.82 18.09 -10.94
C GLN A 60 -5.41 17.18 -9.77
N ILE A 61 -6.16 17.23 -8.66
CA ILE A 61 -5.93 16.34 -7.51
C ILE A 61 -6.27 14.90 -7.89
N GLY A 62 -7.33 14.67 -8.68
CA GLY A 62 -7.66 13.35 -9.23
C GLY A 62 -6.53 12.75 -10.06
N ARG A 63 -5.90 13.55 -10.94
CA ARG A 63 -4.72 13.13 -11.72
C ARG A 63 -3.50 12.84 -10.83
N GLN A 64 -3.33 13.57 -9.72
CA GLN A 64 -2.27 13.27 -8.74
C GLN A 64 -2.51 11.94 -8.04
N ILE A 65 -3.75 11.66 -7.64
CA ILE A 65 -4.14 10.39 -7.02
C ILE A 65 -3.81 9.22 -7.96
N ALA A 66 -4.23 9.29 -9.22
CA ALA A 66 -3.97 8.23 -10.20
C ALA A 66 -2.47 7.93 -10.33
N ARG A 67 -1.61 8.96 -10.41
CA ARG A 67 -0.15 8.77 -10.44
C ARG A 67 0.43 8.11 -9.18
N VAL A 68 -0.20 8.30 -8.02
CA VAL A 68 0.22 7.59 -6.80
C VAL A 68 -0.17 6.13 -6.88
N GLU A 69 -1.39 5.84 -7.35
CA GLU A 69 -1.89 4.46 -7.53
C GLU A 69 -1.02 3.70 -8.56
N ASP A 70 -0.61 4.34 -9.65
CA ASP A 70 0.31 3.77 -10.65
C ASP A 70 1.69 3.45 -10.04
N ARG A 71 2.26 4.37 -9.25
CA ARG A 71 3.53 4.16 -8.55
C ARG A 71 3.44 3.04 -7.51
N MET A 72 2.31 2.90 -6.82
CA MET A 72 2.06 1.76 -5.92
C MET A 72 2.07 0.45 -6.71
N GLY A 73 1.38 0.41 -7.85
CA GLY A 73 1.34 -0.76 -8.72
C GLY A 73 2.73 -1.15 -9.23
N GLN A 74 3.54 -0.19 -9.68
CA GLN A 74 4.91 -0.43 -10.11
C GLN A 74 5.77 -1.01 -8.98
N ARG A 75 5.72 -0.40 -7.79
CA ARG A 75 6.48 -0.88 -6.62
C ARG A 75 6.11 -2.31 -6.21
N ILE A 76 4.84 -2.66 -6.31
CA ILE A 76 4.37 -4.02 -5.98
C ILE A 76 4.86 -5.03 -7.03
N LYS A 77 4.83 -4.68 -8.32
CA LYS A 77 5.35 -5.54 -9.40
C LYS A 77 6.85 -5.80 -9.31
N GLU A 78 7.62 -4.90 -8.70
CA GLU A 78 9.04 -5.13 -8.40
C GLU A 78 9.27 -6.18 -7.31
N LEU A 79 8.26 -6.44 -6.47
CA LEU A 79 8.34 -7.38 -5.34
C LEU A 79 7.63 -8.70 -5.61
N VAL A 80 6.60 -8.69 -6.46
CA VAL A 80 5.72 -9.82 -6.75
C VAL A 80 5.74 -10.09 -8.25
N SER A 81 6.44 -11.15 -8.65
CA SER A 81 6.57 -11.52 -10.07
C SER A 81 5.26 -12.02 -10.70
N ASN A 82 4.32 -12.51 -9.89
CA ASN A 82 3.01 -12.96 -10.36
C ASN A 82 2.05 -11.77 -10.49
N GLU A 83 1.59 -11.47 -11.70
CA GLU A 83 0.73 -10.32 -11.96
C GLU A 83 -0.61 -10.35 -11.23
N ARG A 84 -1.21 -11.54 -11.06
CA ARG A 84 -2.49 -11.69 -10.37
C ARG A 84 -2.33 -11.42 -8.88
N GLU A 85 -1.27 -11.96 -8.28
CA GLU A 85 -0.93 -11.72 -6.89
C GLU A 85 -0.58 -10.24 -6.65
N ALA A 86 0.18 -9.62 -7.57
CA ALA A 86 0.48 -8.19 -7.53
C ALA A 86 -0.79 -7.32 -7.57
N ALA A 87 -1.76 -7.68 -8.40
CA ALA A 87 -3.04 -6.98 -8.48
C ALA A 87 -3.87 -7.10 -7.19
N ASP A 88 -3.86 -8.27 -6.54
CA ASP A 88 -4.53 -8.48 -5.27
C ASP A 88 -3.86 -7.72 -4.12
N HIS A 89 -2.53 -7.64 -4.12
CA HIS A 89 -1.79 -6.77 -3.19
C HIS A 89 -2.14 -5.30 -3.40
N LEU A 90 -2.13 -4.83 -4.65
CA LEU A 90 -2.49 -3.44 -4.95
C LEU A 90 -3.90 -3.11 -4.47
N ARG A 91 -4.88 -4.00 -4.73
CA ARG A 91 -6.27 -3.81 -4.28
C ARG A 91 -6.34 -3.62 -2.76
N ARG A 92 -5.68 -4.50 -1.99
CA ARG A 92 -5.65 -4.43 -0.52
C ARG A 92 -5.00 -3.15 0.00
N GLU A 93 -3.89 -2.73 -0.62
CA GLU A 93 -3.19 -1.53 -0.20
C GLU A 93 -4.00 -0.25 -0.50
N LEU A 94 -4.72 -0.21 -1.62
CA LEU A 94 -5.64 0.88 -1.96
C LEU A 94 -6.86 0.92 -1.02
N GLU A 95 -7.41 -0.24 -0.66
CA GLU A 95 -8.48 -0.35 0.35
C GLU A 95 -8.00 0.13 1.73
N SER A 96 -6.78 -0.23 2.11
CA SER A 96 -6.20 0.22 3.38
C SER A 96 -5.93 1.74 3.38
N ALA A 97 -5.43 2.28 2.28
CA ALA A 97 -5.25 3.74 2.11
C ALA A 97 -6.60 4.49 2.12
N ARG A 98 -7.66 3.89 1.58
CA ARG A 98 -9.04 4.40 1.67
C ARG A 98 -9.53 4.46 3.12
N GLY A 99 -9.32 3.40 3.90
CA GLY A 99 -9.67 3.37 5.32
C GLY A 99 -8.93 4.44 6.13
N GLN A 100 -7.64 4.65 5.84
CA GLN A 100 -6.81 5.68 6.48
C GLN A 100 -7.27 7.13 6.22
N ARG A 101 -8.15 7.38 5.23
CA ARG A 101 -8.70 8.72 4.98
C ARG A 101 -9.45 9.28 6.19
N TYR A 102 -10.07 8.41 6.97
CA TYR A 102 -10.88 8.76 8.13
C TYR A 102 -10.12 8.62 9.45
N THR A 103 -8.93 8.02 9.43
CA THR A 103 -8.07 7.95 10.60
C THR A 103 -7.37 9.30 10.78
N ILE A 104 -7.86 10.10 11.71
CA ILE A 104 -7.10 11.25 12.20
C ILE A 104 -5.93 10.67 13.00
N LYS A 105 -4.70 10.76 12.47
CA LYS A 105 -3.51 10.60 13.32
C LYS A 105 -3.56 11.75 14.32
N GLY A 106 -4.10 11.47 15.51
CA GLY A 106 -4.03 12.37 16.65
C GLY A 106 -2.56 12.70 16.91
N VAL A 107 -2.28 13.98 17.09
CA VAL A 107 -0.98 14.53 17.45
C VAL A 107 -0.56 13.97 18.81
#